data_AF-A0A2E8CYX7-F1
#
_entry.id   AF-A0A2E8CYX7-F1
#
_cell.length_a   1.000
_cell.length_b   1.000
_cell.length_c   1.000
_cell.angle_alpha   90.00
_cell.angle_beta   90.00
_cell.angle_gamma   90.00
#
_symmetry.space_group_name_H-M   'P 1'
#
loop_
_entity.id
_entity.type
_entity.pdbx_description
1 polymer ?
#
loop_
_entity_poly.entity_id
_entity_poly.type
_entity_poly.pdbx_seq_one_letter_code
_entity_poly.pdbx_strand_id
1 'polypeptide(L)'
;MFQQLLLQYWKRLRHRKQSPQHRRRRFQADAARLLQLESLEERVLLAYSATLVGTVVTLVGDSLPDGLTIDQGVGGLLRHNRNSGGDAGYFSDNDFMSGNATDDTILASAVTILTVTDAGTNDTVVLAQTPAATTSTLTLSSATLSVSGVTSITDDGDLTVSGLAAFAAGTGFITLGSGAETTNFGSLEFNSAGAVVIAEDTATVLSGTSTAASLD
;
A
#
# COMPACT_ATOMS: atom_id res chain seq x y z
N MET A 1 71.83 -10.11 -75.26
CA MET A 1 73.03 -9.34 -74.85
C MET A 1 72.52 -8.07 -74.16
N PHE A 2 72.02 -8.11 -72.93
CA PHE A 2 72.59 -8.79 -71.76
C PHE A 2 74.08 -8.50 -71.69
N GLN A 3 74.53 -8.00 -70.55
CA GLN A 3 75.88 -7.47 -70.32
C GLN A 3 75.99 -6.01 -70.78
N GLN A 4 76.17 -5.03 -69.91
CA GLN A 4 76.72 -5.03 -68.56
C GLN A 4 76.26 -3.67 -67.99
N LEU A 5 75.32 -3.57 -67.05
CA LEU A 5 75.50 -3.96 -65.66
C LEU A 5 76.96 -3.78 -65.22
N LEU A 6 77.13 -3.00 -64.16
CA LEU A 6 78.19 -3.26 -63.16
C LEU A 6 79.54 -2.55 -63.36
N LEU A 7 79.52 -1.25 -63.63
CA LEU A 7 80.41 -0.36 -62.88
C LEU A 7 79.62 0.83 -62.36
N GLN A 8 79.12 0.70 -61.14
CA GLN A 8 79.82 1.24 -59.98
C GLN A 8 79.19 2.60 -59.61
N TYR A 9 78.22 2.61 -58.70
CA TYR A 9 78.46 2.19 -57.31
C TYR A 9 79.73 2.83 -56.74
N TRP A 10 79.86 4.13 -56.91
CA TRP A 10 80.47 5.02 -55.92
C TRP A 10 79.59 6.27 -55.93
N LYS A 11 79.02 6.78 -54.86
CA LYS A 11 79.05 6.46 -53.44
C LYS A 11 77.85 7.28 -52.97
N ARG A 12 76.88 6.63 -52.35
CA ARG A 12 76.85 6.60 -50.89
C ARG A 12 76.83 8.00 -50.26
N LEU A 13 75.70 8.22 -49.61
CA LEU A 13 75.56 8.97 -48.37
C LEU A 13 75.73 10.49 -48.49
N ARG A 14 74.60 11.18 -48.37
CA ARG A 14 74.28 11.81 -47.08
C ARG A 14 72.80 12.19 -46.97
N HIS A 15 72.15 11.48 -46.07
CA HIS A 15 71.08 11.91 -45.16
C HIS A 15 70.47 13.31 -45.35
N ARG A 16 69.13 13.36 -45.36
CA ARG A 16 68.41 13.95 -44.22
C ARG A 16 66.97 13.44 -44.17
N LYS A 17 66.63 12.79 -43.04
CA LYS A 17 65.27 12.40 -42.67
C LYS A 17 64.41 13.66 -42.55
N GLN A 18 63.36 13.79 -43.34
CA GLN A 18 62.25 14.68 -43.02
C GLN A 18 61.13 13.83 -42.43
N SER A 19 60.86 14.07 -41.15
CA SER A 19 59.78 13.46 -40.38
C SER A 19 58.42 13.79 -41.01
N PRO A 20 57.47 12.83 -41.09
CA PRO A 20 56.11 13.15 -41.50
C PRO A 20 55.50 14.07 -40.45
N GLN A 21 55.14 15.29 -40.84
CA GLN A 21 54.32 16.18 -40.02
C GLN A 21 52.98 15.47 -39.75
N HIS A 22 52.75 15.06 -38.51
CA HIS A 22 51.47 14.52 -38.07
C HIS A 22 50.40 15.61 -38.21
N ARG A 23 49.59 15.51 -39.27
CA ARG A 23 48.34 16.26 -39.41
C ARG A 23 47.43 15.81 -38.26
N ARG A 24 47.37 16.59 -37.18
CA ARG A 24 46.34 16.44 -36.15
C ARG A 24 45.00 16.78 -36.78
N ARG A 25 44.26 15.75 -37.21
CA ARG A 25 42.83 15.89 -37.48
C ARG A 25 42.19 16.36 -36.17
N ARG A 26 41.70 17.60 -36.16
CA ARG A 26 40.80 18.05 -35.11
C ARG A 26 39.55 17.21 -35.26
N PHE A 27 39.35 16.25 -34.35
CA PHE A 27 38.03 15.70 -34.13
C PHE A 27 37.19 16.87 -33.61
N GLN A 28 36.30 17.39 -34.46
CA GLN A 28 35.17 18.17 -33.98
C GLN A 28 34.45 17.23 -33.04
N ALA A 29 34.44 17.58 -31.74
CA ALA A 29 33.62 16.86 -30.79
C ALA A 29 32.17 17.08 -31.24
N ASP A 30 31.55 16.06 -31.81
CA ASP A 30 30.12 16.02 -32.00
C ASP A 30 29.51 16.30 -30.62
N ALA A 31 28.74 17.39 -30.54
CA ALA A 31 28.11 17.83 -29.31
C ALA A 31 27.38 16.64 -28.68
N ALA A 32 27.84 16.21 -27.51
CA ALA A 32 27.25 15.11 -26.79
C ALA A 32 25.77 15.41 -26.58
N ARG A 33 24.89 14.64 -27.24
CA ARG A 33 23.46 14.67 -27.00
C ARG A 33 23.26 14.29 -25.54
N LEU A 34 22.92 15.27 -24.71
CA LEU A 34 22.65 15.04 -23.29
C LEU A 34 21.52 14.01 -23.19
N LEU A 35 21.75 12.93 -22.46
CA LEU A 35 20.69 12.01 -22.09
C LEU A 35 19.73 12.80 -21.20
N GLN A 36 18.56 13.12 -21.74
CA GLN A 36 17.47 13.66 -20.96
C GLN A 36 16.89 12.50 -20.16
N LEU A 37 17.29 12.39 -18.90
CA LEU A 37 16.68 11.46 -17.97
C LEU A 37 15.31 12.06 -17.63
N GLU A 38 14.25 11.50 -18.20
CA GLU A 38 12.91 11.81 -17.72
C GLU A 38 12.78 11.19 -16.32
N SER A 39 12.12 11.92 -15.41
CA SER A 39 11.79 11.34 -14.11
C SER A 39 10.98 10.08 -14.38
N LEU A 40 11.42 8.93 -13.85
CA LEU A 40 10.52 7.79 -13.73
C LEU A 40 9.28 8.28 -13.00
N GLU A 41 8.11 7.91 -13.53
CA GLU A 41 6.86 8.11 -12.83
C GLU A 41 6.99 7.57 -11.40
N GLU A 42 6.70 8.43 -10.43
CA GLU A 42 6.68 8.04 -9.04
C GLU A 42 5.52 7.06 -8.89
N ARG A 43 5.83 5.76 -8.89
CA ARG A 43 4.86 4.74 -8.49
C ARG A 43 4.67 4.89 -7.00
N VAL A 44 3.78 5.80 -6.60
CA VAL A 44 3.26 5.84 -5.24
C VAL A 44 2.68 4.45 -4.98
N LEU A 45 3.28 3.73 -4.04
CA LEU A 45 2.77 2.43 -3.62
C LEU A 45 1.38 2.67 -3.01
N LEU A 46 0.50 1.69 -3.19
CA LEU A 46 -0.81 1.76 -2.54
C LEU A 46 -0.58 1.63 -1.04
N ALA A 47 -1.12 2.56 -0.26
CA ALA A 47 -1.11 2.51 1.20
C ALA A 47 -1.80 1.22 1.66
N TYR A 48 -2.94 0.89 1.03
CA TYR A 48 -3.55 -0.43 1.15
C TYR A 48 -3.85 -1.02 -0.22
N SER A 49 -3.56 -2.31 -0.39
CA SER A 49 -4.10 -3.12 -1.48
C SER A 49 -5.36 -3.86 -1.04
N ALA A 50 -6.34 -3.99 -1.93
CA ALA A 50 -7.60 -4.69 -1.66
C ALA A 50 -7.76 -5.89 -2.61
N THR A 51 -8.34 -6.96 -2.10
CA THR A 51 -8.73 -8.13 -2.88
C THR A 51 -10.10 -8.62 -2.45
N LEU A 52 -11.02 -8.69 -3.41
CA LEU A 52 -12.37 -9.25 -3.26
C LEU A 52 -12.44 -10.60 -4.00
N VAL A 53 -12.69 -11.69 -3.26
CA VAL A 53 -12.93 -13.03 -3.84
C VAL A 53 -14.26 -13.56 -3.30
N GLY A 54 -15.29 -13.56 -4.15
CA GLY A 54 -16.64 -13.93 -3.73
C GLY A 54 -17.17 -12.93 -2.68
N THR A 55 -17.26 -13.36 -1.43
CA THR A 55 -17.72 -12.57 -0.27
C THR A 55 -16.62 -12.26 0.74
N VAL A 56 -15.37 -12.57 0.39
CA VAL A 56 -14.20 -12.34 1.24
C VAL A 56 -13.46 -11.10 0.76
N VAL A 57 -13.30 -10.14 1.66
CA VAL A 57 -12.54 -8.91 1.44
C VAL A 57 -11.26 -8.97 2.27
N THR A 58 -10.13 -8.73 1.63
CA THR A 58 -8.83 -8.59 2.29
C THR A 58 -8.21 -7.25 1.92
N LEU A 59 -7.79 -6.49 2.93
CA LEU A 59 -7.05 -5.24 2.82
C LEU A 59 -5.67 -5.43 3.45
N VAL A 60 -4.61 -5.13 2.71
CA VAL A 60 -3.22 -5.27 3.16
C VAL A 60 -2.50 -3.94 3.05
N GLY A 61 -2.11 -3.40 4.20
CA GLY A 61 -1.32 -2.17 4.36
C GLY A 61 0.12 -2.32 3.90
N ASP A 62 0.80 -1.21 3.66
CA ASP A 62 2.19 -1.20 3.21
C ASP A 62 3.19 -1.24 4.39
N SER A 63 4.23 -0.42 4.37
CA SER A 63 5.20 -0.33 5.48
C SER A 63 5.34 1.10 6.01
N LEU A 64 4.64 2.05 5.42
CA LEU A 64 4.57 3.44 5.83
C LEU A 64 3.32 3.64 6.68
N PRO A 65 3.32 4.61 7.61
CA PRO A 65 2.15 4.84 8.43
C PRO A 65 1.02 5.49 7.63
N ASP A 66 -0.13 4.85 7.63
CA ASP A 66 -1.34 5.26 6.96
C ASP A 66 -2.58 5.13 7.86
N GLY A 67 -3.64 5.84 7.46
CA GLY A 67 -4.96 5.77 8.08
C GLY A 67 -5.95 5.09 7.15
N LEU A 68 -6.51 3.96 7.58
CA LEU A 68 -7.61 3.29 6.88
C LEU A 68 -8.91 3.54 7.63
N THR A 69 -9.92 4.01 6.93
CA THR A 69 -11.30 4.02 7.45
C THR A 69 -12.12 2.98 6.72
N ILE A 70 -13.04 2.32 7.41
CA ILE A 70 -13.99 1.38 6.81
C ILE A 70 -15.38 1.65 7.37
N ASP A 71 -16.36 1.77 6.49
CA ASP A 71 -17.75 1.98 6.87
C ASP A 71 -18.74 1.40 5.84
N GLN A 72 -20.02 1.71 6.03
CA GLN A 72 -21.09 1.46 5.07
C GLN A 72 -21.51 2.75 4.41
N GLY A 73 -21.37 2.80 3.08
CA GLY A 73 -21.83 3.89 2.25
C GLY A 73 -23.32 3.83 1.90
N VAL A 74 -23.72 4.72 0.99
CA VAL A 74 -25.08 4.77 0.46
C VAL A 74 -25.44 3.43 -0.17
N GLY A 75 -26.66 2.93 0.10
CA GLY A 75 -27.13 1.64 -0.41
C GLY A 75 -26.58 0.42 0.33
N GLY A 76 -25.85 0.61 1.45
CA GLY A 76 -25.31 -0.49 2.25
C GLY A 76 -24.06 -1.15 1.66
N LEU A 77 -23.43 -0.50 0.67
CA LEU A 77 -22.15 -0.94 0.14
C LEU A 77 -21.06 -0.76 1.20
N LEU A 78 -20.18 -1.74 1.32
CA LEU A 78 -18.94 -1.57 2.07
C LEU A 78 -18.13 -0.46 1.40
N ARG A 79 -17.41 0.33 2.20
CA ARG A 79 -16.60 1.44 1.71
C ARG A 79 -15.33 1.59 2.54
N HIS A 80 -14.26 2.02 1.89
CA HIS A 80 -13.00 2.45 2.52
C HIS A 80 -12.62 3.86 2.06
N ASN A 81 -11.50 4.42 2.52
CA ASN A 81 -11.06 5.79 2.15
C ASN A 81 -9.93 5.85 1.14
N ARG A 82 -9.57 4.76 0.46
CA ARG A 82 -8.27 4.69 -0.25
C ARG A 82 -8.27 5.42 -1.58
N ASN A 83 -9.36 5.38 -2.33
CA ASN A 83 -9.47 6.18 -3.55
C ASN A 83 -9.48 7.69 -3.21
N SER A 84 -10.33 8.10 -2.27
CA SER A 84 -10.36 9.49 -1.79
C SER A 84 -9.06 9.92 -1.10
N GLY A 85 -8.31 8.97 -0.54
CA GLY A 85 -6.98 9.15 0.02
C GLY A 85 -5.86 9.30 -1.02
N GLY A 86 -6.15 9.14 -2.31
CA GLY A 86 -5.21 9.36 -3.42
C GLY A 86 -4.54 8.09 -3.94
N ASP A 87 -4.92 6.91 -3.48
CA ASP A 87 -4.37 5.65 -3.95
C ASP A 87 -4.86 5.39 -5.39
N ALA A 88 -3.98 5.53 -6.37
CA ALA A 88 -4.31 5.46 -7.80
C ALA A 88 -4.76 4.07 -8.30
N GLY A 89 -4.80 3.06 -7.44
CA GLY A 89 -5.19 1.69 -7.76
C GLY A 89 -6.67 1.38 -7.62
N TYR A 90 -7.50 2.38 -7.28
CA TYR A 90 -8.93 2.20 -7.02
C TYR A 90 -9.77 3.05 -7.97
N PHE A 91 -10.92 2.52 -8.39
CA PHE A 91 -11.88 3.28 -9.19
C PHE A 91 -12.79 4.17 -8.33
N SER A 92 -13.11 3.70 -7.13
CA SER A 92 -13.94 4.39 -6.15
C SER A 92 -13.55 3.97 -4.72
N ASP A 93 -14.16 4.58 -3.71
CA ASP A 93 -14.03 4.17 -2.30
C ASP A 93 -14.79 2.87 -1.98
N ASN A 94 -15.63 2.40 -2.90
CA ASN A 94 -16.37 1.14 -2.79
C ASN A 94 -15.70 -0.01 -3.57
N ASP A 95 -14.54 0.23 -4.18
CA ASP A 95 -13.82 -0.73 -5.00
C ASP A 95 -12.89 -1.60 -4.14
N PHE A 96 -13.25 -2.87 -3.93
CA PHE A 96 -12.45 -3.80 -3.14
C PHE A 96 -11.50 -4.66 -3.97
N MET A 97 -11.13 -4.23 -5.18
CA MET A 97 -10.11 -4.91 -5.98
C MET A 97 -9.10 -3.93 -6.58
N SER A 98 -8.03 -3.66 -5.83
CA SER A 98 -6.99 -2.74 -6.29
C SER A 98 -6.28 -3.22 -7.56
N GLY A 99 -5.99 -2.29 -8.46
CA GLY A 99 -5.19 -2.49 -9.67
C GLY A 99 -5.96 -3.03 -10.87
N ASN A 100 -7.28 -3.18 -10.76
CA ASN A 100 -8.14 -3.39 -11.93
C ASN A 100 -8.73 -2.04 -12.40
N ALA A 101 -9.55 -2.07 -13.45
CA ALA A 101 -10.16 -0.87 -14.03
C ALA A 101 -11.68 -0.81 -13.79
N THR A 102 -12.19 -1.63 -12.88
CA THR A 102 -13.61 -1.78 -12.57
C THR A 102 -13.89 -1.34 -11.16
N ASP A 103 -15.16 -1.04 -10.87
CA ASP A 103 -15.60 -0.70 -9.52
C ASP A 103 -16.16 -1.98 -8.86
N ASP A 104 -15.30 -2.70 -8.15
CA ASP A 104 -15.63 -4.01 -7.57
C ASP A 104 -16.28 -3.85 -6.19
N THR A 105 -17.55 -3.49 -6.23
CA THR A 105 -18.36 -3.21 -5.05
C THR A 105 -18.95 -4.47 -4.40
N ILE A 106 -19.17 -4.41 -3.09
CA ILE A 106 -19.87 -5.44 -2.31
C ILE A 106 -20.76 -4.79 -1.25
N LEU A 107 -21.94 -5.39 -0.99
CA LEU A 107 -22.77 -5.01 0.16
C LEU A 107 -22.10 -5.46 1.45
N ALA A 108 -22.04 -4.60 2.47
CA ALA A 108 -21.47 -4.97 3.77
C ALA A 108 -22.19 -6.17 4.40
N SER A 109 -23.50 -6.29 4.19
CA SER A 109 -24.30 -7.45 4.62
C SER A 109 -23.98 -8.76 3.90
N ALA A 110 -23.36 -8.70 2.72
CA ALA A 110 -22.94 -9.87 1.95
C ALA A 110 -21.51 -10.33 2.30
N VAL A 111 -20.74 -9.53 3.03
CA VAL A 111 -19.38 -9.88 3.44
C VAL A 111 -19.43 -11.03 4.45
N THR A 112 -18.64 -12.07 4.21
CA THR A 112 -18.48 -13.21 5.13
C THR A 112 -17.19 -13.14 5.92
N ILE A 113 -16.15 -12.53 5.33
CA ILE A 113 -14.87 -12.27 6.00
C ILE A 113 -14.39 -10.90 5.52
N LEU A 114 -14.11 -10.00 6.46
CA LEU A 114 -13.34 -8.78 6.23
C LEU A 114 -12.05 -8.88 7.04
N THR A 115 -10.92 -8.92 6.33
CA THR A 115 -9.60 -8.96 6.93
C THR A 115 -8.85 -7.69 6.60
N VAL A 116 -8.32 -7.02 7.63
CA VAL A 116 -7.39 -5.90 7.52
C VAL A 116 -6.09 -6.31 8.20
N THR A 117 -5.00 -6.26 7.46
CA THR A 117 -3.65 -6.50 7.99
C THR A 117 -2.72 -5.41 7.52
N ASP A 118 -1.80 -4.96 8.36
CA ASP A 118 -0.70 -4.11 7.95
C ASP A 118 0.65 -4.84 8.14
N ALA A 119 1.54 -4.71 7.16
CA ALA A 119 2.88 -5.31 7.19
C ALA A 119 3.89 -4.44 7.95
N GLY A 120 3.64 -3.13 8.06
CA GLY A 120 4.45 -2.14 8.76
C GLY A 120 4.26 -2.10 10.27
N THR A 121 3.12 -2.58 10.78
CA THR A 121 2.72 -2.45 12.19
C THR A 121 2.67 -1.01 12.68
N ASN A 122 2.35 -0.07 11.79
CA ASN A 122 2.40 1.37 12.02
C ASN A 122 1.11 2.09 11.60
N ASP A 123 0.16 1.37 11.03
CA ASP A 123 -1.08 1.96 10.56
C ASP A 123 -2.11 2.17 11.66
N THR A 124 -3.13 2.94 11.32
CA THR A 124 -4.31 3.19 12.15
C THR A 124 -5.56 2.77 11.38
N VAL A 125 -6.50 2.12 12.07
CA VAL A 125 -7.78 1.71 11.50
C VAL A 125 -8.92 2.33 12.28
N VAL A 126 -9.82 3.02 11.58
CA VAL A 126 -11.07 3.55 12.14
C VAL A 126 -12.25 2.83 11.48
N LEU A 127 -13.03 2.15 12.29
CA LEU A 127 -14.24 1.43 11.88
C LEU A 127 -15.46 2.34 12.01
N ALA A 128 -16.47 2.07 11.21
CA ALA A 128 -17.69 2.87 11.18
C ALA A 128 -17.35 4.37 11.13
N GLN A 129 -16.46 4.79 10.23
CA GLN A 129 -16.16 6.21 10.00
C GLN A 129 -16.40 6.56 8.53
N THR A 130 -17.38 7.42 8.31
CA THR A 130 -17.67 7.97 6.99
C THR A 130 -16.63 9.02 6.67
N PRO A 131 -15.93 8.94 5.53
CA PRO A 131 -15.10 10.05 5.07
C PRO A 131 -15.89 11.36 4.81
N ALA A 132 -17.23 11.32 4.83
CA ALA A 132 -18.11 12.39 4.31
C ALA A 132 -19.43 12.71 5.08
N ALA A 133 -19.71 12.20 6.29
CA ALA A 133 -21.06 12.31 6.92
C ALA A 133 -21.06 12.33 8.47
N THR A 134 -22.21 12.72 9.06
CA THR A 134 -22.41 12.99 10.50
C THR A 134 -22.82 11.78 11.35
N THR A 135 -23.16 10.64 10.73
CA THR A 135 -23.41 9.36 11.40
C THR A 135 -22.81 8.27 10.55
N SER A 136 -21.81 7.61 11.09
CA SER A 136 -21.06 6.58 10.40
C SER A 136 -21.50 5.22 10.95
N THR A 137 -21.62 4.21 10.08
CA THR A 137 -22.08 2.88 10.53
C THR A 137 -21.27 1.79 9.84
N LEU A 138 -21.08 0.66 10.52
CA LEU A 138 -20.57 -0.58 9.93
C LEU A 138 -21.33 -1.77 10.50
N THR A 139 -22.04 -2.50 9.65
CA THR A 139 -22.92 -3.61 10.01
C THR A 139 -22.57 -4.81 9.14
N LEU A 140 -21.96 -5.80 9.75
CA LEU A 140 -21.52 -7.03 9.12
C LEU A 140 -22.37 -8.20 9.63
N SER A 141 -23.50 -8.46 8.97
CA SER A 141 -24.58 -9.32 9.46
C SER A 141 -24.25 -10.82 9.57
N SER A 142 -23.14 -11.26 9.00
CA SER A 142 -22.69 -12.66 9.11
C SER A 142 -21.16 -12.81 8.98
N ALA A 143 -20.42 -11.71 9.15
CA ALA A 143 -18.99 -11.71 8.87
C ALA A 143 -18.14 -12.01 10.10
N THR A 144 -16.98 -12.63 9.86
CA THR A 144 -15.81 -12.40 10.69
C THR A 144 -15.15 -11.09 10.27
N LEU A 145 -14.93 -10.19 11.22
CA LEU A 145 -14.06 -9.01 11.06
C LEU A 145 -12.74 -9.28 11.79
N SER A 146 -11.63 -9.22 11.07
CA SER A 146 -10.29 -9.34 11.65
C SER A 146 -9.48 -8.11 11.30
N VAL A 147 -8.98 -7.38 12.30
CA VAL A 147 -8.05 -6.26 12.13
C VAL A 147 -6.79 -6.56 12.92
N SER A 148 -5.63 -6.57 12.26
CA SER A 148 -4.37 -6.94 12.91
C SER A 148 -3.17 -6.23 12.30
N GLY A 149 -2.05 -6.24 13.02
CA GLY A 149 -0.82 -5.63 12.53
C GLY A 149 -0.91 -4.12 12.42
N VAL A 150 -1.74 -3.47 13.24
CA VAL A 150 -1.94 -2.00 13.27
C VAL A 150 -1.60 -1.46 14.66
N THR A 151 -1.53 -0.14 14.82
CA THR A 151 -1.21 0.55 16.09
C THR A 151 -2.42 1.16 16.78
N SER A 152 -3.54 1.34 16.09
CA SER A 152 -4.79 1.69 16.75
C SER A 152 -5.97 1.12 16.00
N ILE A 153 -6.96 0.68 16.76
CA ILE A 153 -8.26 0.26 16.26
C ILE A 153 -9.29 1.08 17.02
N THR A 154 -9.98 1.97 16.31
CA THR A 154 -11.02 2.82 16.89
C THR A 154 -12.29 2.77 16.06
N ASP A 155 -13.37 3.36 16.57
CA ASP A 155 -14.59 3.63 15.80
C ASP A 155 -15.05 5.09 15.94
N ASP A 156 -15.98 5.49 15.07
CA ASP A 156 -16.57 6.83 15.03
C ASP A 156 -18.05 6.76 14.60
N GLY A 157 -18.76 5.76 15.12
CA GLY A 157 -20.14 5.47 14.74
C GLY A 157 -20.61 4.06 15.12
N ASP A 158 -21.84 3.72 14.72
CA ASP A 158 -22.45 2.43 15.08
C ASP A 158 -21.69 1.26 14.46
N LEU A 159 -21.15 0.37 15.29
CA LEU A 159 -20.39 -0.79 14.89
C LEU A 159 -21.09 -2.08 15.30
N THR A 160 -21.56 -2.86 14.34
CA THR A 160 -22.19 -4.15 14.57
C THR A 160 -21.52 -5.24 13.74
N VAL A 161 -20.96 -6.25 14.39
CA VAL A 161 -20.40 -7.45 13.74
C VAL A 161 -21.10 -8.66 14.32
N SER A 162 -21.97 -9.30 13.54
CA SER A 162 -22.78 -10.42 14.06
C SER A 162 -22.01 -11.73 14.21
N GLY A 163 -20.83 -11.85 13.57
CA GLY A 163 -19.91 -12.97 13.75
C GLY A 163 -18.81 -12.65 14.75
N LEU A 164 -17.61 -13.20 14.49
CA LEU A 164 -16.42 -12.92 15.28
C LEU A 164 -15.82 -11.56 14.91
N ALA A 165 -15.64 -10.69 15.90
CA ALA A 165 -14.79 -9.51 15.82
C ALA A 165 -13.45 -9.80 16.52
N ALA A 166 -12.37 -9.83 15.74
CA ALA A 166 -11.01 -10.11 16.21
C ALA A 166 -10.11 -8.88 15.99
N PHE A 167 -9.65 -8.27 17.07
CA PHE A 167 -8.90 -7.02 17.04
C PHE A 167 -7.50 -7.20 17.65
N ALA A 168 -6.45 -6.92 16.89
CA ALA A 168 -5.07 -7.01 17.35
C ALA A 168 -4.28 -5.75 17.03
N ALA A 169 -4.08 -4.89 18.03
CA ALA A 169 -3.41 -3.60 17.88
C ALA A 169 -1.91 -3.62 18.24
N GLY A 170 -1.27 -4.80 18.32
CA GLY A 170 0.17 -4.92 18.59
C GLY A 170 0.60 -4.20 19.87
N THR A 171 1.50 -3.21 19.75
CA THR A 171 1.93 -2.34 20.87
C THR A 171 1.02 -1.14 21.14
N GLY A 172 -0.06 -1.04 20.38
CA GLY A 172 -0.97 0.08 20.30
C GLY A 172 -2.15 0.00 21.26
N PHE A 173 -3.31 0.53 20.84
CA PHE A 173 -4.52 0.54 21.67
C PHE A 173 -5.78 0.20 20.87
N ILE A 174 -6.82 -0.20 21.60
CA ILE A 174 -8.15 -0.48 21.06
C ILE A 174 -9.15 0.36 21.85
N THR A 175 -9.95 1.16 21.16
CA THR A 175 -11.03 1.96 21.75
C THR A 175 -12.27 1.81 20.88
N LEU A 176 -13.24 1.01 21.31
CA LEU A 176 -14.44 0.72 20.53
C LEU A 176 -15.70 1.03 21.33
N GLY A 177 -16.63 1.72 20.70
CA GLY A 177 -17.92 2.11 21.24
C GLY A 177 -17.85 3.26 22.24
N SER A 178 -19.01 3.89 22.42
CA SER A 178 -19.24 4.97 23.38
C SER A 178 -20.72 5.00 23.77
N GLY A 179 -21.07 5.77 24.80
CA GLY A 179 -22.46 5.89 25.24
C GLY A 179 -23.43 6.56 24.25
N ALA A 180 -22.94 7.02 23.09
CA ALA A 180 -23.74 7.59 22.01
C ALA A 180 -23.83 6.68 20.76
N GLU A 181 -23.03 5.62 20.71
CA GLU A 181 -22.94 4.68 19.59
C GLU A 181 -23.65 3.38 19.94
N THR A 182 -24.09 2.65 18.92
CA THR A 182 -24.52 1.25 19.04
C THR A 182 -23.37 0.33 18.68
N THR A 183 -22.78 -0.35 19.67
CA THR A 183 -21.63 -1.25 19.47
C THR A 183 -21.97 -2.67 19.90
N ASN A 184 -22.00 -3.62 18.97
CA ASN A 184 -22.43 -4.99 19.21
C ASN A 184 -21.53 -6.01 18.49
N PHE A 185 -21.12 -7.05 19.21
CA PHE A 185 -20.32 -8.15 18.66
C PHE A 185 -20.99 -9.51 18.92
N GLY A 186 -21.00 -10.39 17.92
CA GLY A 186 -21.49 -11.76 18.08
C GLY A 186 -20.56 -12.57 18.99
N SER A 187 -19.26 -12.47 18.72
CA SER A 187 -18.20 -12.82 19.66
C SER A 187 -17.01 -11.89 19.47
N LEU A 188 -16.18 -11.76 20.51
CA LEU A 188 -15.10 -10.80 20.57
C LEU A 188 -13.80 -11.47 21.01
N GLU A 189 -12.73 -11.19 20.27
CA GLU A 189 -11.35 -11.46 20.66
C GLU A 189 -10.55 -10.17 20.51
N PHE A 190 -9.75 -9.81 21.52
CA PHE A 190 -8.91 -8.60 21.45
C PHE A 190 -7.53 -8.86 22.02
N ASN A 191 -6.50 -8.35 21.35
CA ASN A 191 -5.11 -8.51 21.75
C ASN A 191 -4.34 -7.21 21.56
N SER A 192 -3.95 -6.59 22.66
CA SER A 192 -3.12 -5.40 22.64
C SER A 192 -2.14 -5.40 23.82
N ALA A 193 -0.91 -4.98 23.56
CA ALA A 193 0.06 -4.69 24.62
C ALA A 193 -0.12 -3.27 25.21
N GLY A 194 -1.09 -2.48 24.73
CA GLY A 194 -1.52 -1.24 25.35
C GLY A 194 -2.93 -1.32 25.92
N ALA A 195 -3.59 -0.16 26.03
CA ALA A 195 -4.91 -0.05 26.62
C ALA A 195 -6.00 -0.61 25.69
N VAL A 196 -7.00 -1.23 26.29
CA VAL A 196 -8.22 -1.68 25.62
C VAL A 196 -9.41 -1.08 26.36
N VAL A 197 -10.27 -0.40 25.63
CA VAL A 197 -11.56 0.14 26.07
C VAL A 197 -12.60 -0.34 25.07
N ILE A 198 -13.56 -1.15 25.52
CA ILE A 198 -14.62 -1.67 24.63
C ILE A 198 -15.95 -1.53 25.37
N ALA A 199 -16.80 -0.63 24.87
CA ALA A 199 -18.16 -0.43 25.35
C ALA A 199 -19.13 -1.14 24.39
N GLU A 200 -19.51 -2.36 24.74
CA GLU A 200 -20.51 -3.13 24.00
C GLU A 200 -21.90 -2.97 24.64
N ASP A 201 -22.94 -2.77 23.83
CA ASP A 201 -24.32 -2.65 24.31
C ASP A 201 -24.98 -4.02 24.54
N THR A 202 -24.54 -5.04 23.81
CA THR A 202 -24.95 -6.43 24.00
C THR A 202 -24.13 -7.15 25.07
N ALA A 203 -24.56 -8.36 25.41
CA ALA A 203 -23.79 -9.23 26.28
C ALA A 203 -22.48 -9.62 25.59
N THR A 204 -21.34 -9.20 26.14
CA THR A 204 -20.03 -9.58 25.63
C THR A 204 -19.81 -11.08 25.67
N VAL A 205 -19.52 -11.65 24.52
CA VAL A 205 -19.13 -13.05 24.36
C VAL A 205 -17.67 -13.11 23.93
N LEU A 206 -16.76 -13.43 24.86
CA LEU A 206 -15.36 -13.60 24.51
C LEU A 206 -15.12 -14.95 23.83
N SER A 207 -14.35 -14.93 22.74
CA SER A 207 -13.85 -16.12 22.05
C SER A 207 -12.33 -16.14 22.08
N GLY A 208 -11.74 -17.31 22.30
CA GLY A 208 -10.28 -17.43 22.32
C GLY A 208 -9.64 -16.76 23.55
N THR A 209 -8.41 -16.30 23.36
CA THR A 209 -7.64 -15.62 24.41
C THR A 209 -7.55 -14.15 24.09
N SER A 210 -8.02 -13.31 25.01
CA SER A 210 -7.85 -11.85 24.91
C SER A 210 -6.77 -11.35 25.86
N THR A 211 -5.98 -10.40 25.40
CA THR A 211 -4.90 -9.75 26.17
C THR A 211 -4.99 -8.23 26.08
N ALA A 212 -4.73 -7.56 27.20
CA ALA A 212 -4.66 -6.11 27.32
C ALA A 212 -3.63 -5.75 28.39
N ALA A 213 -2.89 -4.65 28.22
CA ALA A 213 -2.07 -4.12 29.32
C ALA A 213 -2.92 -3.44 30.40
N SER A 214 -4.04 -2.84 29.99
CA SER A 214 -5.10 -2.33 30.87
C SER A 214 -6.45 -2.48 30.18
N LEU A 215 -7.48 -2.75 30.98
CA LEU A 215 -8.87 -2.83 30.54
C LEU A 215 -9.68 -1.82 31.35
N ASP A 216 -10.42 -0.96 30.66
CA ASP A 216 -11.39 0.01 31.21
C ASP A 216 -12.79 -0.30 30.68
#